data_AF-A0A4R2IWC1-F1
#
_entry.id   AF-A0A4R2IWC1-F1
#
_cell.length_a   1.000
_cell.length_b   1.000
_cell.length_c   1.000
_cell.angle_alpha   90.00
_cell.angle_beta   90.00
_cell.angle_gamma   90.00
#
_symmetry.space_group_name_H-M   'P 1'
#
loop_
_entity.id
_entity.type
_entity.pdbx_description
1 polymer ?
#
loop_
_entity_poly.entity_id
_entity_poly.type
_entity_poly.pdbx_seq_one_letter_code
_entity_poly.pdbx_strand_id
1 'polypeptide(L)'
;MVSFKGVFLEGTEVVFIVLTFGLNADNIPAASLGAIAAVVIVLGIAVALRRPLSMINENLLKYGVGLLLASFGTYWAIEGLGIFRTGRESLDWPGHDLMILVLIAAWFLLSRIFVAALRTPTLVEVKK
;
A
#
# COMPACT_ATOMS: atom_id res chain seq x y z
N MET A 1 10.35 -21.12 -0.67
CA MET A 1 9.11 -21.18 -1.48
C MET A 1 8.14 -20.02 -1.23
N VAL A 2 8.14 -19.39 -0.05
CA VAL A 2 7.25 -18.24 0.27
C VAL A 2 7.48 -17.02 -0.63
N SER A 3 8.75 -16.65 -0.90
CA SER A 3 9.08 -15.52 -1.77
C SER A 3 8.59 -15.69 -3.22
N PHE A 4 8.64 -16.90 -3.79
CA PHE A 4 8.13 -17.14 -5.14
C PHE A 4 6.61 -16.95 -5.22
N LYS A 5 5.86 -17.49 -4.27
CA LYS A 5 4.40 -17.35 -4.24
C LYS A 5 3.97 -15.89 -4.02
N GLY A 6 4.69 -15.14 -3.18
CA GLY A 6 4.45 -13.72 -2.94
C GLY A 6 4.68 -12.88 -4.20
N VAL A 7 5.90 -12.96 -4.77
CA VAL A 7 6.26 -12.17 -5.96
C VAL A 7 5.39 -12.53 -7.17
N PHE A 8 5.02 -13.81 -7.33
CA PHE A 8 4.11 -14.23 -8.39
C PHE A 8 2.70 -13.62 -8.24
N LEU A 9 2.18 -13.57 -7.01
CA LEU A 9 0.88 -12.96 -6.73
C LEU A 9 0.91 -11.46 -7.01
N GLU A 10 1.94 -10.76 -6.54
CA GLU A 10 2.15 -9.32 -6.79
C GLU A 10 2.29 -9.03 -8.30
N GLY A 11 3.05 -9.83 -9.03
CA GLY A 11 3.17 -9.69 -10.49
C GLY A 11 1.86 -9.90 -11.23
N THR A 12 1.03 -10.85 -10.77
CA THR A 12 -0.29 -11.10 -11.35
C THR A 12 -1.26 -9.94 -11.09
N GLU A 13 -1.19 -9.31 -9.92
CA GLU A 13 -1.98 -8.12 -9.60
C GLU A 13 -1.66 -6.96 -10.55
N VAL A 14 -0.39 -6.73 -10.87
CA VAL A 14 0.02 -5.73 -11.87
C VAL A 14 -0.62 -6.01 -13.23
N VAL A 15 -0.68 -7.28 -13.66
CA VAL A 15 -1.34 -7.65 -14.93
C VAL A 15 -2.83 -7.27 -14.90
N PHE A 16 -3.53 -7.54 -13.80
CA PHE A 16 -4.94 -7.16 -13.66
C PHE A 16 -5.15 -5.64 -13.70
N ILE A 17 -4.26 -4.87 -13.08
CA ILE A 17 -4.31 -3.41 -13.10
C ILE A 17 -4.14 -2.90 -14.54
N VAL A 18 -3.13 -3.38 -15.25
CA VAL A 18 -2.84 -2.97 -16.64
C VAL A 18 -3.98 -3.32 -17.58
N LEU A 19 -4.54 -4.53 -17.47
CA LEU A 19 -5.71 -4.93 -18.25
C LEU A 19 -6.92 -4.06 -17.94
N THR A 20 -7.18 -3.78 -16.66
CA THR A 20 -8.32 -2.94 -16.26
C THR A 20 -8.20 -1.55 -16.85
N PHE A 21 -7.06 -0.88 -16.71
CA PHE A 21 -6.86 0.45 -17.28
C PHE A 21 -6.83 0.43 -18.81
N GLY A 22 -6.19 -0.57 -19.42
CA GLY A 22 -6.10 -0.72 -20.87
C GLY A 22 -7.46 -0.95 -21.52
N LEU A 23 -8.33 -1.74 -20.89
CA LEU A 23 -9.70 -1.96 -21.35
C LEU A 23 -10.60 -0.74 -21.13
N ASN A 24 -10.48 -0.05 -19.99
CA ASN A 24 -11.25 1.17 -19.74
C ASN A 24 -10.87 2.32 -20.68
N ALA A 25 -9.62 2.36 -21.15
CA ALA A 25 -9.12 3.37 -22.08
C ALA A 25 -9.20 2.95 -23.57
N ASP A 26 -9.77 1.76 -23.87
CA ASP A 26 -9.77 1.14 -25.20
C ASP A 26 -8.38 1.08 -25.88
N ASN A 27 -7.31 1.05 -25.07
CA ASN A 27 -5.92 1.16 -25.55
C ASN A 27 -4.94 0.35 -24.68
N ILE A 28 -5.00 -0.97 -24.83
CA ILE A 28 -4.10 -1.92 -24.16
C ILE A 28 -2.61 -1.68 -24.51
N PRO A 29 -2.21 -1.36 -25.76
CA PRO A 29 -0.82 -1.09 -26.07
C PRO A 29 -0.24 0.08 -25.26
N ALA A 30 -1.00 1.18 -25.11
CA ALA A 30 -0.57 2.32 -24.32
C ALA A 30 -0.44 1.97 -22.82
N ALA A 31 -1.41 1.27 -22.24
CA ALA A 31 -1.34 0.80 -20.86
C ALA A 31 -0.14 -0.12 -20.62
N SER A 32 0.17 -1.00 -21.58
CA SER A 32 1.33 -1.90 -21.52
C SER A 32 2.66 -1.15 -21.56
N LEU A 33 2.77 -0.13 -22.42
CA LEU A 33 3.93 0.76 -22.45
C LEU A 33 4.10 1.52 -21.14
N GLY A 34 3.00 2.01 -20.57
CA GLY A 34 2.98 2.65 -19.25
C GLY A 34 3.49 1.71 -18.15
N ALA A 35 3.07 0.44 -18.16
CA ALA A 35 3.53 -0.57 -17.21
C ALA A 35 5.04 -0.83 -17.33
N ILE A 36 5.56 -0.97 -18.55
CA ILE A 36 7.00 -1.13 -18.80
C ILE A 36 7.76 0.10 -18.29
N ALA A 37 7.28 1.30 -18.60
CA ALA A 37 7.89 2.55 -18.12
C ALA A 37 7.90 2.60 -16.58
N ALA A 38 6.80 2.25 -15.92
CA ALA A 38 6.72 2.18 -14.47
C ALA A 38 7.74 1.21 -13.88
N VAL A 39 7.90 0.01 -14.45
CA VAL A 39 8.92 -0.96 -14.01
C VAL A 39 10.32 -0.37 -14.15
N VAL A 40 10.65 0.22 -15.29
CA VAL A 40 11.99 0.81 -15.52
C VAL A 40 12.26 1.96 -14.54
N ILE A 41 11.30 2.85 -14.35
CA ILE A 41 11.44 4.00 -13.44
C ILE A 41 11.60 3.52 -11.99
N VAL A 42 10.74 2.61 -11.54
CA VAL A 42 10.79 2.09 -10.16
C VAL A 42 12.08 1.32 -9.91
N LEU A 43 12.54 0.51 -10.86
CA LEU A 43 13.85 -0.16 -10.75
C LEU A 43 15.00 0.84 -10.69
N GLY A 44 14.96 1.89 -11.52
CA GLY A 44 15.96 2.97 -11.49
C GLY A 44 16.01 3.66 -10.12
N ILE A 45 14.84 4.01 -9.57
CA ILE A 45 14.72 4.60 -8.23
C ILE A 45 15.20 3.62 -7.16
N ALA A 46 14.82 2.35 -7.23
CA ALA A 46 15.22 1.33 -6.26
C ALA A 46 16.74 1.14 -6.24
N VAL A 47 17.39 1.13 -7.41
CA VAL A 47 18.86 1.06 -7.52
C VAL A 47 19.50 2.33 -6.95
N ALA A 48 18.98 3.50 -7.28
CA ALA A 48 19.50 4.79 -6.78
C ALA A 48 19.36 4.91 -5.25
N LEU A 49 18.24 4.44 -4.69
CA LEU A 49 17.91 4.53 -3.27
C LEU A 49 18.33 3.30 -2.45
N ARG A 50 18.97 2.29 -3.06
CA ARG A 50 19.38 1.06 -2.37
C ARG A 50 20.22 1.33 -1.11
N ARG A 51 21.18 2.27 -1.22
CA ARG A 51 22.10 2.61 -0.13
C ARG A 51 21.40 3.32 1.03
N PRO A 52 20.63 4.41 0.85
CA PRO A 52 19.91 5.04 1.96
C PRO A 52 18.86 4.11 2.57
N LEU A 53 18.16 3.30 1.76
CA LEU A 53 17.15 2.36 2.29
C LEU A 53 17.77 1.26 3.16
N SER A 54 18.99 0.81 2.84
CA SER A 54 19.70 -0.16 3.69
C SER A 54 20.17 0.38 5.04
N MET A 55 20.15 1.71 5.23
CA MET A 55 20.52 2.34 6.51
C MET A 55 19.32 2.47 7.46
N ILE A 56 18.10 2.27 6.97
CA ILE A 56 16.87 2.37 7.76
C ILE A 56 16.60 1.04 8.45
N ASN A 57 16.11 1.10 9.69
CA ASN A 57 15.68 -0.09 10.42
C ASN A 57 14.59 -0.83 9.64
N GLU A 58 14.79 -2.13 9.39
CA GLU A 58 13.86 -2.99 8.68
C GLU A 58 12.45 -2.98 9.29
N ASN A 59 12.33 -2.91 10.61
CA ASN A 59 11.05 -2.87 11.29
C ASN A 59 10.29 -1.57 11.03
N LEU A 60 11.00 -0.44 10.94
CA LEU A 60 10.38 0.85 10.61
C LEU A 60 9.89 0.85 9.17
N LEU A 61 10.68 0.29 8.25
CA LEU A 61 10.31 0.17 6.85
C LEU A 61 9.04 -0.69 6.69
N LYS A 62 9.02 -1.88 7.33
CA LYS A 62 7.84 -2.77 7.31
C LYS A 62 6.60 -2.09 7.89
N TYR A 63 6.75 -1.36 8.99
CA TYR A 63 5.64 -0.65 9.61
C TYR A 63 5.11 0.48 8.72
N GLY A 64 5.99 1.30 8.15
CA GLY A 64 5.62 2.38 7.24
C GLY A 64 4.95 1.86 5.97
N VAL A 65 5.51 0.82 5.35
CA VAL A 65 4.90 0.18 4.17
C VAL A 65 3.53 -0.42 4.51
N GLY A 66 3.39 -1.07 5.65
CA GLY A 66 2.10 -1.60 6.10
C GLY A 66 1.04 -0.51 6.28
N LEU A 67 1.42 0.63 6.85
CA LEU A 67 0.56 1.82 6.97
C LEU A 67 0.10 2.36 5.62
N LEU A 68 1.04 2.48 4.67
CA LEU A 68 0.73 2.92 3.30
C LEU A 68 -0.24 1.95 2.62
N LEU A 69 0.05 0.65 2.64
CA LEU A 69 -0.79 -0.38 2.03
C LEU A 69 -2.21 -0.40 2.62
N ALA A 70 -2.34 -0.29 3.95
CA ALA A 70 -3.65 -0.22 4.61
C ALA A 70 -4.42 1.04 4.20
N SER A 71 -3.74 2.18 4.10
CA SER A 71 -4.36 3.47 3.73
C SER A 71 -4.83 3.46 2.28
N PHE A 72 -3.94 3.14 1.33
CA PHE A 72 -4.27 3.04 -0.09
C PHE A 72 -5.34 1.98 -0.34
N GLY A 73 -5.20 0.79 0.27
CA GLY A 73 -6.19 -0.27 0.15
C GLY A 73 -7.58 0.16 0.63
N THR A 74 -7.66 0.86 1.77
CA THR A 74 -8.93 1.38 2.29
C THR A 74 -9.54 2.44 1.37
N TYR A 75 -8.71 3.39 0.90
CA TYR A 75 -9.13 4.46 0.01
C TYR A 75 -9.77 3.90 -1.27
N TRP A 76 -9.04 3.04 -1.98
CA TRP A 76 -9.49 2.46 -3.24
C TRP A 76 -10.61 1.42 -3.07
N ALA A 77 -10.63 0.67 -1.96
CA ALA A 77 -11.73 -0.25 -1.68
C ALA A 77 -13.05 0.51 -1.56
N ILE A 78 -13.08 1.63 -0.85
CA ILE A 78 -14.28 2.44 -0.65
C ILE A 78 -14.67 3.18 -1.94
N GLU A 79 -13.71 3.76 -2.64
CA GLU A 79 -13.95 4.40 -3.94
C GLU A 79 -14.58 3.40 -4.93
N GLY A 80 -14.02 2.19 -4.96
CA GLY A 80 -14.47 1.08 -5.79
C GLY A 80 -15.86 0.55 -5.42
N LEU A 81 -16.37 0.78 -4.20
CA LEU A 81 -17.74 0.39 -3.83
C LEU A 81 -18.81 1.18 -4.58
N GLY A 82 -18.47 2.32 -5.19
CA GLY A 82 -19.40 3.11 -6.01
C GLY A 82 -20.05 2.32 -7.15
N ILE A 83 -19.38 1.28 -7.66
CA ILE A 83 -19.90 0.40 -8.72
C ILE A 83 -21.16 -0.37 -8.30
N PHE A 84 -21.36 -0.63 -7.00
CA PHE A 84 -22.50 -1.39 -6.47
C PHE A 84 -23.72 -0.51 -6.19
N ARG A 85 -23.58 0.82 -6.29
CA ARG A 85 -24.66 1.77 -6.04
C ARG A 85 -25.42 2.05 -7.35
N THR A 86 -26.73 2.27 -7.26
CA THR A 86 -27.65 2.43 -8.40
C THR A 86 -27.26 3.56 -9.37
N GLY A 87 -26.46 4.54 -8.93
CA GLY A 87 -25.93 5.64 -9.75
C GLY A 87 -24.56 5.41 -10.39
N ARG A 88 -23.83 4.33 -10.04
CA ARG A 88 -22.41 4.08 -10.43
C ARG A 88 -21.43 5.22 -10.12
N GLU A 89 -21.80 6.16 -9.28
CA GLU A 89 -20.93 7.22 -8.81
C GLU A 89 -19.98 6.65 -7.75
N SER A 90 -18.69 6.95 -7.89
CA SER A 90 -17.68 6.62 -6.91
C SER A 90 -17.99 7.27 -5.57
N LEU A 91 -17.58 6.62 -4.47
CA LEU A 91 -17.82 7.15 -3.13
C LEU A 91 -16.84 8.29 -2.84
N ASP A 92 -17.25 9.52 -3.14
CA ASP A 92 -16.39 10.69 -2.94
C ASP A 92 -15.89 10.78 -1.49
N TRP A 93 -14.57 10.66 -1.33
CA TRP A 93 -13.93 10.89 -0.05
C TRP A 93 -13.93 12.39 0.28
N PRO A 94 -14.28 12.79 1.52
CA PRO A 94 -14.23 14.19 1.91
C PRO A 94 -12.79 14.69 1.85
N GLY A 95 -12.50 15.64 0.96
CA GLY A 95 -11.15 16.16 0.72
C GLY A 95 -10.33 15.39 -0.33
N HIS A 96 -10.97 14.51 -1.12
CA HIS A 96 -10.35 13.73 -2.21
C HIS A 96 -9.07 13.03 -1.73
N ASP A 97 -7.96 13.22 -2.44
CA ASP A 97 -6.67 12.55 -2.19
C ASP A 97 -6.05 12.89 -0.82
N LEU A 98 -6.42 14.03 -0.20
CA LEU A 98 -5.94 14.39 1.13
C LEU A 98 -6.40 13.37 2.19
N MET A 99 -7.47 12.64 1.91
CA MET A 99 -7.96 11.58 2.78
C MET A 99 -6.93 10.46 2.96
N ILE A 100 -6.04 10.22 1.99
CA ILE A 100 -4.97 9.23 2.16
C ILE A 100 -4.06 9.61 3.32
N LEU A 101 -3.74 10.90 3.49
CA LEU A 101 -2.94 11.38 4.64
C LEU A 101 -3.69 11.23 5.96
N VAL A 102 -5.01 11.49 5.94
CA VAL A 102 -5.87 11.30 7.12
C VAL A 102 -5.95 9.82 7.50
N LEU A 103 -6.07 8.91 6.53
CA LEU A 103 -6.07 7.47 6.75
C LEU A 103 -4.73 7.00 7.33
N ILE A 104 -3.60 7.48 6.79
CA ILE A 104 -2.27 7.18 7.34
C ILE A 104 -2.19 7.62 8.80
N ALA A 105 -2.64 8.83 9.12
CA ALA A 105 -2.66 9.34 10.49
C ALA A 105 -3.58 8.51 11.39
N ALA A 106 -4.77 8.14 10.92
CA ALA A 106 -5.73 7.32 11.65
C ALA A 106 -5.18 5.93 11.97
N TRP A 107 -4.63 5.23 10.96
CA TRP A 107 -3.99 3.93 11.15
C TRP A 107 -2.79 4.01 12.10
N PHE A 108 -2.00 5.08 11.99
CA PHE A 108 -0.87 5.31 12.88
C PHE A 108 -1.33 5.49 14.32
N LEU A 109 -2.32 6.36 14.56
CA LEU A 109 -2.90 6.58 15.89
C LEU A 109 -3.49 5.29 16.47
N LEU A 110 -4.27 4.56 15.69
CA LEU A 110 -4.87 3.28 16.10
C LEU A 110 -3.79 2.26 16.49
N SER A 111 -2.73 2.14 15.68
CA SER A 111 -1.60 1.27 16.00
C SER A 111 -0.92 1.69 17.32
N ARG A 112 -0.71 2.99 17.55
CA ARG A 112 -0.12 3.50 18.81
C ARG A 112 -1.00 3.20 20.01
N ILE A 113 -2.32 3.33 19.87
CA ILE A 113 -3.30 2.97 20.91
C ILE A 113 -3.20 1.48 21.24
N PHE A 114 -3.22 0.61 20.24
CA PHE A 114 -3.09 -0.83 20.48
C PHE A 114 -1.76 -1.20 21.13
N VAL A 115 -0.65 -0.64 20.67
CA VAL A 115 0.66 -0.87 21.28
C VAL A 115 0.68 -0.40 22.74
N ALA A 116 0.03 0.71 23.07
CA ALA A 116 -0.04 1.20 24.45
C ALA A 116 -0.94 0.32 25.33
N ALA A 117 -2.10 -0.10 24.82
CA ALA A 117 -3.08 -0.91 25.55
C ALA A 117 -2.61 -2.35 25.79
N LEU A 118 -1.86 -2.91 24.84
CA LEU A 118 -1.39 -4.31 24.88
C LEU A 118 0.05 -4.44 25.40
N ARG A 119 0.68 -3.34 25.83
CA ARG A 119 2.02 -3.39 26.41
C ARG A 119 1.97 -4.03 27.79
N THR A 120 2.31 -5.31 27.87
CA THR A 120 2.49 -5.97 29.17
C THR A 120 3.74 -5.41 29.85
N PRO A 121 3.68 -4.94 31.11
CA PRO A 121 4.87 -4.59 31.85
C PRO A 121 5.73 -5.85 32.01
N THR A 122 6.94 -5.84 31.45
CA THR A 122 7.96 -6.84 31.79
C THR A 122 8.30 -6.67 33.27
N LEU A 123 7.77 -7.57 34.11
CA LEU A 123 8.22 -7.71 35.49
C LEU A 123 9.69 -8.10 35.45
N VAL A 124 10.56 -7.14 35.78
CA VAL A 124 11.97 -7.44 36.05
C VAL A 124 11.99 -8.25 37.33
N GLU A 125 12.15 -9.56 37.18
CA GLU A 125 12.32 -10.49 38.29
C GLU A 125 13.68 -10.19 38.93
N VAL A 126 13.68 -9.29 39.94
CA VAL A 126 14.84 -9.00 40.77
C VAL A 126 15.09 -10.24 41.63
N LYS A 127 15.94 -11.14 41.15
CA LYS A 127 16.46 -12.27 41.92
C LYS A 127 17.42 -11.72 42.98
N LYS A 128 17.00 -11.73 44.24
CA LYS A 128 17.89 -11.61 45.41
C LYS A 128 18.65 -12.91 45.62
#